data_AF-A0A5N5CUV0-F1
#
_entry.id   AF-A0A5N5CUV0-F1
#
_cell.length_a   1.000
_cell.length_b   1.000
_cell.length_c   1.000
_cell.angle_alpha   90.00
_cell.angle_beta   90.00
_cell.angle_gamma   90.00
#
_symmetry.space_group_name_H-M   'P 1'
#
loop_
_entity.id
_entity.type
_entity.pdbx_description
1 polymer ?
#
loop_
_entity_poly.entity_id
_entity_poly.type
_entity_poly.pdbx_seq_one_letter_code
_entity_poly.pdbx_strand_id
1 'polypeptide(L)'
;MIAPSLDVIGDEFNIESEIEKAFVMSIFLLAYAIGPFVLGPLSEIFGRVVILQASNLLYLVFNTVCGFAQTKQQMLAFRFLSGLGGSAPQALGGGVLSDCFRAEERGKALAVYSLAPFIGPAIGPIVGGLVTEHTTWRWVFWSVSIADVIVQILATIWLPETYAPAILAKKAKKLRNETGNQNLRTKWQNPDHSFGKILRKNLVRPFIMLGTQPAIQVMALYRAYLYGVMYLVLSTFALVFEDEYEMSLTISSLNYLSLGLGFVLGLQICAPINDR
;
A
#
# COMPACT_ATOMS: atom_id res chain seq x y z
N MET A 1 5.51 -10.61 5.62
CA MET A 1 6.66 -9.67 5.59
C MET A 1 7.92 -10.50 5.51
N ILE A 2 8.92 -10.12 4.72
CA ILE A 2 10.11 -10.96 4.50
C ILE A 2 11.34 -10.55 5.32
N ALA A 3 11.22 -9.54 6.19
CA ALA A 3 12.30 -9.14 7.09
C ALA A 3 12.96 -10.34 7.80
N PRO A 4 12.21 -11.27 8.43
CA PRO A 4 12.79 -12.46 9.06
C PRO A 4 13.36 -13.49 8.07
N SER A 5 13.33 -13.23 6.76
CA SER A 5 13.79 -14.17 5.72
C SER A 5 14.91 -13.58 4.88
N LEU A 6 15.40 -12.40 5.24
CA LEU A 6 16.42 -11.68 4.50
C LEU A 6 17.73 -12.46 4.41
N ASP A 7 18.21 -13.01 5.52
CA ASP A 7 19.47 -13.75 5.53
C ASP A 7 19.37 -15.05 4.73
N VAL A 8 18.28 -15.80 4.89
CA VAL A 8 18.01 -17.02 4.10
C VAL A 8 17.98 -16.72 2.59
N ILE A 9 17.37 -15.60 2.19
CA ILE A 9 17.34 -15.16 0.78
C ILE A 9 18.74 -14.71 0.32
N GLY A 10 19.47 -14.02 1.19
CA GLY A 10 20.83 -13.57 0.95
C GLY A 10 21.77 -14.72 0.66
N ASP A 11 21.71 -15.77 1.48
CA ASP A 11 22.52 -16.98 1.33
C ASP A 11 22.19 -17.71 0.02
N GLU A 12 20.90 -17.88 -0.32
CA GLU A 12 20.51 -18.59 -1.54
C GLU A 12 20.94 -17.85 -2.83
N PHE A 13 20.90 -16.52 -2.81
CA PHE A 13 21.30 -15.70 -3.96
C PHE A 13 22.76 -15.26 -3.93
N ASN A 14 23.57 -15.77 -2.99
CA ASN A 14 24.97 -15.38 -2.78
C ASN A 14 25.16 -13.85 -2.70
N ILE A 15 24.33 -13.20 -1.90
CA ILE A 15 24.38 -11.76 -1.67
C ILE A 15 25.32 -11.49 -0.49
N GLU A 16 26.59 -11.22 -0.79
CA GLU A 16 27.61 -10.96 0.23
C GLU A 16 27.52 -9.55 0.85
N SER A 17 26.82 -8.62 0.19
CA SER A 17 26.70 -7.23 0.66
C SER A 17 25.43 -7.03 1.48
N GLU A 18 25.60 -6.59 2.74
CA GLU A 18 24.50 -6.15 3.60
C GLU A 18 23.64 -5.04 2.95
N ILE A 19 24.27 -4.19 2.13
CA ILE A 19 23.56 -3.14 1.36
C ILE A 19 22.61 -3.78 0.35
N GLU A 20 23.05 -4.83 -0.35
CA GLU A 20 22.21 -5.53 -1.32
C GLU A 20 21.05 -6.29 -0.64
N LYS A 21 21.29 -6.91 0.53
CA LYS A 21 20.21 -7.55 1.33
C LYS A 21 19.16 -6.53 1.77
N ALA A 22 19.58 -5.40 2.34
CA ALA A 22 18.68 -4.31 2.71
C ALA A 22 17.94 -3.71 1.48
N PHE A 23 18.57 -3.75 0.31
CA PHE A 23 17.95 -3.30 -0.94
C PHE A 23 16.75 -4.16 -1.36
N VAL A 24 16.77 -5.47 -1.11
CA VAL A 24 15.64 -6.38 -1.41
C VAL A 24 14.36 -6.00 -0.66
N MET A 25 14.49 -5.41 0.52
CA MET A 25 13.37 -4.86 1.29
C MET A 25 13.01 -3.44 0.87
N SER A 26 13.99 -2.56 0.79
CA SER A 26 13.76 -1.14 0.56
C SER A 26 13.31 -0.82 -0.87
N ILE A 27 13.62 -1.65 -1.87
CA ILE A 27 13.15 -1.44 -3.25
C ILE A 27 11.62 -1.52 -3.37
N PHE A 28 10.97 -2.33 -2.53
CA PHE A 28 9.50 -2.35 -2.43
C PHE A 28 8.97 -1.02 -1.92
N LEU A 29 9.61 -0.43 -0.90
CA LEU A 29 9.25 0.88 -0.34
C LEU A 29 9.52 2.03 -1.31
N LEU A 30 10.58 1.92 -2.11
CA LEU A 30 10.86 2.89 -3.17
C LEU A 30 9.72 2.93 -4.18
N ALA A 31 9.29 1.75 -4.67
CA ALA A 31 8.12 1.65 -5.52
C ALA A 31 6.85 2.16 -4.83
N TYR A 32 6.71 1.86 -3.54
CA TYR A 32 5.58 2.31 -2.72
C TYR A 32 5.51 3.84 -2.60
N ALA A 33 6.65 4.53 -2.58
CA ALA A 33 6.73 5.98 -2.56
C ALA A 33 6.39 6.61 -3.93
N ILE A 34 6.76 5.95 -5.03
CA ILE A 34 6.56 6.46 -6.39
C ILE A 34 5.13 6.19 -6.90
N GLY A 35 4.56 5.02 -6.60
CA GLY A 35 3.26 4.58 -7.08
C GLY A 35 2.11 5.59 -6.88
N PRO A 36 1.94 6.19 -5.69
CA PRO A 36 0.87 7.14 -5.40
C PRO A 36 0.83 8.36 -6.33
N PHE A 37 1.98 8.81 -6.83
CA PHE A 37 2.06 9.95 -7.78
C PHE A 37 1.35 9.67 -9.11
N VAL A 38 1.23 8.41 -9.48
CA VAL A 38 0.57 7.97 -10.72
C VAL A 38 -0.84 7.45 -10.40
N LEU A 39 -0.97 6.58 -9.40
CA LEU A 39 -2.22 5.91 -9.08
C LEU A 39 -3.28 6.86 -8.50
N GLY A 40 -2.87 7.87 -7.72
CA GLY A 40 -3.76 8.92 -7.21
C GLY A 40 -4.51 9.64 -8.34
N PRO A 41 -3.79 10.33 -9.25
CA PRO A 41 -4.38 10.99 -10.42
C PRO A 41 -5.23 10.08 -11.30
N LEU A 42 -4.78 8.85 -11.55
CA LEU A 42 -5.54 7.89 -12.37
C LEU A 42 -6.87 7.51 -11.70
N SER A 43 -6.91 7.41 -10.37
CA SER A 43 -8.14 7.09 -9.63
C SER A 43 -9.22 8.17 -9.76
N GLU A 44 -8.82 9.43 -9.88
CA GLU A 44 -9.74 10.56 -10.07
C GLU A 44 -10.29 10.63 -11.51
N ILE A 45 -9.66 9.94 -12.45
CA ILE A 45 -10.06 9.92 -13.87
C ILE A 45 -10.90 8.68 -14.17
N PHE A 46 -10.42 7.51 -13.75
CA PHE A 46 -11.01 6.22 -14.10
C PHE A 46 -11.95 5.64 -13.04
N GLY A 47 -11.96 6.22 -11.83
CA GLY A 47 -12.67 5.69 -10.68
C GLY A 47 -11.72 5.09 -9.64
N ARG A 48 -12.12 5.16 -8.36
CA ARG A 48 -11.26 4.73 -7.26
C ARG A 48 -11.14 3.22 -7.20
N VAL A 49 -12.27 2.53 -7.36
CA VAL A 49 -12.30 1.07 -7.25
C VAL A 49 -11.59 0.42 -8.41
N VAL A 50 -11.76 0.92 -9.64
CA VAL A 50 -11.08 0.36 -10.82
C VAL A 50 -9.55 0.37 -10.65
N ILE A 51 -9.00 1.49 -10.18
CA ILE A 51 -7.55 1.62 -9.96
C ILE A 51 -7.10 0.79 -8.75
N LEU A 52 -7.88 0.72 -7.67
CA LEU A 52 -7.60 -0.18 -6.54
C LEU A 52 -7.52 -1.64 -7.00
N GLN A 53 -8.50 -2.13 -7.75
CA GLN A 53 -8.54 -3.52 -8.24
C GLN A 53 -7.40 -3.80 -9.21
N ALA A 54 -7.12 -2.89 -10.15
CA ALA A 54 -6.04 -3.06 -11.12
C ALA A 54 -4.66 -3.09 -10.43
N SER A 55 -4.46 -2.23 -9.43
CA SER A 55 -3.21 -2.19 -8.66
C SER A 55 -3.05 -3.38 -7.74
N ASN A 56 -4.15 -3.86 -7.15
CA ASN A 56 -4.14 -5.08 -6.35
C ASN A 56 -3.83 -6.30 -7.21
N LEU A 57 -4.39 -6.40 -8.42
CA LEU A 57 -4.04 -7.44 -9.38
C LEU A 57 -2.56 -7.38 -9.80
N LEU A 58 -2.02 -6.17 -9.99
CA LEU A 58 -0.60 -5.97 -10.26
C LEU A 58 0.26 -6.50 -9.09
N TYR A 59 -0.10 -6.13 -7.87
CA TYR A 59 0.54 -6.65 -6.65
C TYR A 59 0.46 -8.17 -6.59
N LEU A 60 -0.72 -8.76 -6.79
CA LEU A 60 -0.95 -10.20 -6.77
C LEU A 60 -0.04 -10.94 -7.73
N VAL A 61 0.00 -10.52 -8.99
CA VAL A 61 0.82 -11.15 -10.03
C VAL A 61 2.29 -11.06 -9.66
N PHE A 62 2.78 -9.85 -9.35
CA PHE A 62 4.20 -9.63 -9.09
C PHE A 62 4.67 -10.22 -7.76
N ASN A 63 3.83 -10.21 -6.72
CA ASN A 63 4.10 -10.89 -5.46
C ASN A 63 4.16 -12.41 -5.65
N THR A 64 3.28 -12.99 -6.47
CA THR A 64 3.30 -14.43 -6.76
C THR A 64 4.57 -14.85 -7.48
N VAL A 65 5.00 -14.10 -8.50
CA VAL A 65 6.24 -14.43 -9.23
C VAL A 65 7.51 -14.18 -8.41
N CYS A 66 7.47 -13.36 -7.35
CA CYS A 66 8.59 -13.26 -6.41
C CYS A 66 8.91 -14.63 -5.76
N GLY A 67 7.90 -15.46 -5.47
CA GLY A 67 8.12 -16.81 -4.95
C GLY A 67 8.80 -17.76 -5.95
N PHE A 68 8.78 -17.43 -7.24
CA PHE A 68 9.46 -18.17 -8.31
C PHE A 68 10.80 -17.55 -8.71
N ALA A 69 11.26 -16.50 -8.03
CA ALA A 69 12.53 -15.87 -8.35
C ALA A 69 13.71 -16.83 -8.11
N GLN A 70 14.62 -16.88 -9.09
CA GLN A 70 15.84 -17.70 -9.05
C GLN A 70 17.12 -16.85 -9.00
N THR A 71 16.99 -15.54 -9.18
CA THR A 71 18.13 -14.60 -9.19
C THR A 71 17.78 -13.34 -8.40
N LYS A 72 18.81 -12.66 -7.88
CA LYS A 72 18.65 -11.39 -7.18
C LYS A 72 17.99 -10.31 -8.05
N GLN A 73 18.31 -10.25 -9.35
CA GLN A 73 17.76 -9.26 -10.28
C GLN A 73 16.26 -9.50 -10.51
N GLN A 74 15.83 -10.75 -10.65
CA GLN A 74 14.41 -11.09 -10.74
C GLN A 74 13.67 -10.71 -9.45
N MET A 75 14.25 -11.04 -8.28
CA MET A 75 13.68 -10.68 -6.99
C MET A 75 13.48 -9.16 -6.86
N LEU A 76 14.50 -8.37 -7.19
CA LEU A 76 14.43 -6.91 -7.15
C LEU A 76 13.38 -6.34 -8.11
N ALA A 77 13.36 -6.83 -9.36
CA ALA A 77 12.40 -6.36 -10.36
C ALA A 77 10.95 -6.68 -9.97
N PHE A 78 10.68 -7.92 -9.54
CA PHE A 78 9.34 -8.33 -9.10
C PHE A 78 8.91 -7.61 -7.83
N ARG A 79 9.85 -7.34 -6.91
CA ARG A 79 9.58 -6.54 -5.70
C ARG A 79 9.24 -5.10 -6.00
N PHE A 80 9.94 -4.47 -6.94
CA PHE A 80 9.62 -3.13 -7.37
C PHE A 80 8.20 -3.07 -7.97
N LEU A 81 7.88 -4.01 -8.86
CA LEU A 81 6.58 -4.05 -9.52
C LEU A 81 5.43 -4.39 -8.56
N SER A 82 5.65 -5.29 -7.59
CA SER A 82 4.66 -5.55 -6.54
C SER A 82 4.48 -4.34 -5.62
N GLY A 83 5.57 -3.63 -5.27
CA GLY A 83 5.51 -2.40 -4.48
C GLY A 83 4.68 -1.28 -5.14
N LEU A 84 4.75 -1.17 -6.47
CA LEU A 84 3.89 -0.23 -7.21
C LEU A 84 2.41 -0.57 -7.01
N GLY A 85 2.02 -1.84 -7.17
CA GLY A 85 0.64 -2.28 -6.97
C GLY A 85 0.17 -2.14 -5.53
N GLY A 86 1.04 -2.50 -4.57
CA GLY A 86 0.76 -2.46 -3.14
C GLY A 86 0.59 -1.05 -2.57
N SER A 87 0.99 -0.01 -3.30
CA SER A 87 0.86 1.39 -2.87
C SER A 87 -0.55 1.97 -3.00
N ALA A 88 -1.41 1.34 -3.81
CA ALA A 88 -2.72 1.89 -4.13
C ALA A 88 -3.65 2.00 -2.92
N PRO A 89 -3.78 0.99 -2.03
CA PRO A 89 -4.63 1.10 -0.86
C PRO A 89 -4.23 2.26 0.05
N GLN A 90 -2.93 2.52 0.21
CA GLN A 90 -2.46 3.64 1.04
C GLN A 90 -2.77 5.00 0.41
N ALA A 91 -2.57 5.13 -0.91
CA ALA A 91 -2.84 6.36 -1.62
C ALA A 91 -4.33 6.67 -1.73
N LEU A 92 -5.15 5.64 -1.97
CA LEU A 92 -6.56 5.78 -2.32
C LEU A 92 -7.51 5.53 -1.17
N GLY A 93 -7.09 4.81 -0.12
CA GLY A 93 -7.93 4.42 1.01
C GLY A 93 -8.58 5.61 1.70
N GLY A 94 -7.78 6.64 2.05
CA GLY A 94 -8.31 7.88 2.61
C GLY A 94 -9.29 8.59 1.67
N GLY A 95 -9.04 8.53 0.36
CA GLY A 95 -9.93 9.06 -0.66
C GLY A 95 -11.27 8.31 -0.74
N VAL A 96 -11.25 6.98 -0.75
CA VAL A 96 -12.45 6.13 -0.72
C VAL A 96 -13.27 6.40 0.53
N LEU A 97 -12.63 6.46 1.70
CA LEU A 97 -13.31 6.79 2.94
C LEU A 97 -13.93 8.19 2.91
N SER A 98 -13.24 9.17 2.34
CA SER A 98 -13.76 10.53 2.23
C SER A 98 -14.98 10.63 1.31
N ASP A 99 -15.09 9.75 0.31
CA ASP A 99 -16.22 9.69 -0.61
C ASP A 99 -17.44 9.00 0.02
N CYS A 100 -17.21 8.06 0.96
CA CYS A 100 -18.28 7.29 1.61
C CYS A 100 -18.83 7.95 2.89
N PHE A 101 -18.00 8.66 3.65
CA PHE A 101 -18.37 9.20 4.97
C PHE A 101 -18.54 10.73 4.95
N ARG A 102 -19.49 11.21 5.76
CA ARG A 102 -19.70 12.64 6.00
C ARG A 102 -18.52 13.25 6.76
N ALA A 103 -18.32 14.56 6.64
CA ALA A 103 -17.17 15.26 7.23
C ALA A 103 -16.98 14.96 8.73
N GLU A 104 -18.07 14.89 9.48
CA GLU A 104 -18.11 14.61 10.92
C GLU A 104 -17.73 13.16 11.27
N GLU A 105 -17.96 12.20 10.38
CA GLU A 105 -17.73 10.77 10.62
C GLU A 105 -16.38 10.28 10.08
N ARG A 106 -15.73 11.11 9.25
CA ARG A 106 -14.47 10.75 8.57
C ARG A 106 -13.33 10.45 9.53
N GLY A 107 -13.22 11.16 10.64
CA GLY A 107 -12.17 10.93 11.64
C GLY A 107 -12.22 9.51 12.18
N LYS A 108 -13.40 9.08 12.63
CA LYS A 108 -13.65 7.72 13.12
C LYS A 108 -13.43 6.65 12.05
N ALA A 109 -13.92 6.89 10.82
CA ALA A 109 -13.72 5.96 9.72
C ALA A 109 -12.21 5.78 9.41
N LEU A 110 -11.45 6.88 9.34
CA LEU A 110 -10.00 6.86 9.11
C LEU A 110 -9.25 6.17 10.25
N ALA A 111 -9.67 6.37 11.50
CA ALA A 111 -9.08 5.70 12.65
C ALA A 111 -9.26 4.17 12.56
N VAL A 112 -10.47 3.69 12.24
CA VAL A 112 -10.73 2.25 12.06
C VAL A 112 -9.94 1.70 10.87
N TYR A 113 -9.91 2.42 9.76
CA TYR A 113 -9.12 2.02 8.59
C TYR A 113 -7.62 1.94 8.90
N SER A 114 -7.11 2.84 9.72
CA SER A 114 -5.69 2.89 10.09
C SER A 114 -5.25 1.70 10.95
N LEU A 115 -6.17 1.01 11.65
CA LEU A 115 -5.83 -0.19 12.43
C LEU A 115 -5.20 -1.29 11.57
N ALA A 116 -5.71 -1.50 10.35
CA ALA A 116 -5.23 -2.58 9.49
C ALA A 116 -3.74 -2.43 9.10
N PRO A 117 -3.27 -1.25 8.62
CA PRO A 117 -1.86 -0.98 8.40
C PRO A 117 -0.96 -1.11 9.62
N PHE A 118 -1.47 -0.93 10.84
CA PHE A 118 -0.67 -1.07 12.07
C PHE A 118 -0.61 -2.51 12.59
N ILE A 119 -1.67 -3.29 12.39
CA ILE A 119 -1.69 -4.72 12.75
C ILE A 119 -0.81 -5.53 11.78
N GLY A 120 -0.74 -5.12 10.51
CA GLY A 120 0.04 -5.80 9.47
C GLY A 120 1.52 -6.04 9.85
N PRO A 121 2.28 -5.01 10.27
CA PRO A 121 3.66 -5.15 10.72
C PRO A 121 3.85 -5.97 12.02
N ALA A 122 2.80 -6.19 12.80
CA ALA A 122 2.86 -7.05 13.98
C ALA A 122 2.68 -8.53 13.61
N ILE A 123 1.64 -8.84 12.81
CA ILE A 123 1.32 -10.22 12.41
C ILE A 123 2.23 -10.72 11.29
N GLY A 124 2.60 -9.83 10.37
CA GLY A 124 3.33 -10.17 9.15
C GLY A 124 4.69 -10.82 9.36
N PRO A 125 5.53 -10.34 10.30
CA PRO A 125 6.79 -10.99 10.67
C PRO A 125 6.58 -12.32 11.39
N ILE A 126 5.58 -12.43 12.27
CA ILE A 126 5.28 -13.68 13.00
C ILE A 126 4.98 -14.81 12.01
N VAL A 127 4.06 -14.57 11.08
CA VAL A 127 3.73 -15.54 10.03
C VAL A 127 4.91 -15.76 9.10
N GLY A 128 5.68 -14.71 8.77
CA GLY A 128 6.87 -14.80 7.93
C GLY A 128 7.96 -15.69 8.54
N GLY A 129 8.28 -15.50 9.81
CA GLY A 129 9.27 -16.30 10.54
C GLY A 129 8.85 -17.76 10.66
N LEU A 130 7.59 -18.02 11.06
CA LEU A 130 7.04 -19.38 11.15
C LEU A 130 7.10 -20.14 9.82
N VAL A 131 6.71 -19.47 8.73
CA VAL A 131 6.73 -20.08 7.39
C VAL A 131 8.17 -20.33 6.94
N THR A 132 9.08 -19.40 7.18
CA THR A 132 10.48 -19.54 6.78
C THR A 132 11.22 -20.61 7.57
N GLU A 133 10.96 -20.74 8.86
CA GLU A 133 11.58 -21.77 9.71
C GLU A 133 11.08 -23.19 9.39
N HIS A 134 9.78 -23.35 9.12
CA HIS A 134 9.19 -24.68 8.90
C HIS A 134 9.04 -25.09 7.43
N THR A 135 9.23 -24.18 6.47
CA THR A 135 9.10 -24.47 5.04
C THR A 135 10.24 -23.84 4.22
N THR A 136 9.94 -22.85 3.39
CA THR A 136 10.89 -22.08 2.59
C THR A 136 10.41 -20.63 2.53
N TRP A 137 11.32 -19.67 2.36
CA TRP A 137 10.96 -18.25 2.22
C TRP A 137 10.00 -17.98 1.05
N ARG A 138 9.97 -18.84 0.02
CA ARG A 138 9.07 -18.74 -1.14
C ARG A 138 7.60 -18.82 -0.73
N TRP A 139 7.29 -19.65 0.26
CA TRP A 139 5.93 -19.78 0.80
C TRP A 139 5.44 -18.50 1.49
N VAL A 140 6.33 -17.61 1.95
CA VAL A 140 5.93 -16.28 2.46
C VAL A 140 5.27 -15.46 1.35
N PHE A 141 5.71 -15.59 0.11
CA PHE A 141 5.09 -14.92 -1.03
C PHE A 141 3.78 -15.59 -1.43
N TRP A 142 3.78 -16.91 -1.57
CA TRP A 142 2.59 -17.63 -2.02
C TRP A 142 1.45 -17.56 -1.00
N SER A 143 1.73 -17.66 0.30
CA SER A 143 0.70 -17.50 1.34
C SER A 143 0.05 -16.12 1.31
N VAL A 144 0.86 -15.06 1.17
CA VAL A 144 0.35 -13.69 1.03
C VAL A 144 -0.43 -13.51 -0.26
N SER A 145 0.01 -14.10 -1.37
CA SER A 145 -0.74 -14.10 -2.63
C SER A 145 -2.09 -14.82 -2.51
N ILE A 146 -2.16 -15.94 -1.80
CA ILE A 146 -3.44 -16.65 -1.57
C ILE A 146 -4.40 -15.77 -0.76
N ALA A 147 -3.92 -15.14 0.32
CA ALA A 147 -4.72 -14.21 1.09
C ALA A 147 -5.19 -13.02 0.23
N ASP A 148 -4.31 -12.51 -0.63
CA ASP A 148 -4.61 -11.42 -1.54
C ASP A 148 -5.62 -11.82 -2.64
N VAL A 149 -5.58 -13.05 -3.16
CA VAL A 149 -6.63 -13.58 -4.06
C VAL A 149 -8.00 -13.54 -3.38
N ILE A 150 -8.08 -13.94 -2.11
CA ILE A 150 -9.32 -13.88 -1.35
C ILE A 150 -9.80 -12.43 -1.26
N VAL A 151 -8.92 -11.51 -0.85
CA VAL A 151 -9.25 -10.07 -0.77
C VAL A 151 -9.68 -9.52 -2.13
N GLN A 152 -8.98 -9.88 -3.21
CA GLN A 152 -9.29 -9.48 -4.59
C GLN A 152 -10.69 -9.95 -5.01
N ILE A 153 -11.04 -11.21 -4.74
CA ILE A 153 -12.36 -11.77 -5.04
C ILE A 153 -13.44 -11.03 -4.24
N LEU A 154 -13.24 -10.90 -2.93
CA LEU A 154 -14.21 -10.21 -2.05
C LEU A 154 -14.40 -8.75 -2.47
N ALA A 155 -13.30 -8.05 -2.77
CA ALA A 155 -13.36 -6.67 -3.23
C ALA A 155 -14.06 -6.58 -4.60
N THR A 156 -13.83 -7.51 -5.52
CA THR A 156 -14.48 -7.50 -6.84
C THR A 156 -15.99 -7.69 -6.73
N ILE A 157 -16.45 -8.51 -5.78
CA ILE A 157 -17.87 -8.79 -5.58
C ILE A 157 -18.56 -7.67 -4.76
N TRP A 158 -17.91 -7.16 -3.72
CA TRP A 158 -18.56 -6.31 -2.71
C TRP A 158 -18.15 -4.85 -2.71
N LEU A 159 -17.11 -4.44 -3.43
CA LEU A 159 -16.66 -3.04 -3.44
C LEU A 159 -17.26 -2.30 -4.64
N PRO A 160 -18.39 -1.58 -4.49
CA PRO A 160 -18.93 -0.74 -5.56
C PRO A 160 -18.07 0.51 -5.74
N GLU A 161 -18.10 1.07 -6.96
CA GLU A 161 -17.44 2.35 -7.24
C GLU A 161 -17.95 3.43 -6.28
N THR A 162 -17.01 4.15 -5.64
CA THR A 162 -17.29 5.17 -4.64
C THR A 162 -17.14 6.59 -5.19
N TYR A 163 -16.42 6.75 -6.31
CA TYR A 163 -16.13 8.05 -6.88
C TYR A 163 -17.35 8.68 -7.55
N ALA A 164 -17.94 9.69 -6.92
CA ALA A 164 -19.18 10.33 -7.38
C ALA A 164 -19.12 10.84 -8.84
N PRO A 165 -18.03 11.48 -9.34
CA PRO A 165 -17.94 11.88 -10.73
C PRO A 165 -17.99 10.70 -11.72
N ALA A 166 -17.36 9.56 -11.41
CA ALA A 166 -17.41 8.37 -12.25
C ALA A 166 -18.81 7.74 -12.27
N ILE A 167 -19.46 7.65 -11.10
CA ILE A 167 -20.83 7.12 -10.98
C ILE A 167 -21.80 7.97 -11.80
N LEU A 168 -21.73 9.30 -11.65
CA LEU A 168 -22.59 10.23 -12.40
C LEU A 168 -22.31 10.19 -13.90
N ALA A 169 -21.05 10.03 -14.32
CA ALA A 169 -20.70 9.88 -15.72
C ALA A 169 -21.32 8.61 -16.34
N LYS A 170 -21.28 7.48 -15.60
CA LYS A 170 -21.92 6.23 -16.03
C LYS A 170 -23.44 6.36 -16.12
N LYS A 171 -24.06 7.03 -15.14
CA LYS A 171 -25.52 7.31 -15.14
C LYS A 171 -25.92 8.23 -16.30
N ALA A 172 -25.16 9.29 -16.56
CA ALA A 172 -25.41 10.19 -17.67
C ALA A 172 -25.29 9.46 -19.02
N LYS A 173 -24.29 8.60 -19.20
CA LYS A 173 -24.16 7.76 -20.40
C LYS A 173 -25.36 6.83 -20.58
N LYS A 174 -25.83 6.18 -19.51
CA LYS A 174 -27.03 5.33 -19.55
C LYS A 174 -28.28 6.12 -19.96
N LEU A 175 -28.51 7.28 -19.34
CA LEU A 175 -29.65 8.14 -19.65
C LEU A 175 -29.60 8.69 -21.09
N ARG A 176 -28.42 9.04 -21.63
CA ARG A 176 -28.28 9.44 -23.03
C ARG A 176 -28.73 8.34 -23.98
N ASN A 177 -28.38 7.09 -23.68
CA ASN A 177 -28.75 5.94 -24.50
C ASN A 177 -30.25 5.64 -24.40
N GLU A 178 -30.87 5.79 -23.22
CA GLU A 178 -32.30 5.51 -23.00
C GLU A 178 -33.21 6.61 -23.54
N THR A 179 -32.80 7.88 -23.42
CA THR A 179 -33.63 9.04 -23.80
C THR A 179 -33.32 9.59 -25.19
N GLY A 180 -32.23 9.14 -25.83
CA GLY A 180 -31.70 9.73 -27.05
C GLY A 180 -31.17 11.16 -26.90
N ASN A 181 -31.24 11.75 -25.70
CA ASN A 181 -30.88 13.14 -25.46
C ASN A 181 -29.39 13.28 -25.16
N GLN A 182 -28.61 13.63 -26.19
CA GLN A 182 -27.17 13.88 -26.13
C GLN A 182 -26.78 15.07 -25.23
N ASN A 183 -27.73 15.94 -24.85
CA ASN A 183 -27.47 17.15 -24.05
C ASN A 183 -27.35 16.87 -22.54
N LEU A 184 -27.68 15.67 -22.06
CA LEU A 184 -27.54 15.31 -20.64
C LEU A 184 -26.07 15.28 -20.23
N ARG A 185 -25.58 16.29 -19.51
CA ARG A 185 -24.18 16.38 -19.05
C ARG A 185 -24.12 16.38 -17.53
N THR A 186 -23.02 15.85 -16.99
CA THR A 186 -22.73 15.99 -15.56
C THR A 186 -22.05 17.35 -15.31
N LYS A 187 -22.17 17.90 -14.09
CA LYS A 187 -21.47 19.12 -13.65
C LYS A 187 -19.94 19.06 -13.87
N TRP A 188 -19.40 17.85 -13.98
CA TRP A 188 -17.97 17.55 -14.11
C TRP A 188 -17.54 17.31 -15.57
N GLN A 189 -18.47 17.26 -16.53
CA GLN A 189 -18.18 17.10 -17.95
C GLN A 189 -18.12 18.46 -18.66
N ASN A 190 -16.98 19.15 -18.52
CA ASN A 190 -16.69 20.34 -19.32
C ASN A 190 -16.17 19.95 -20.71
N PRO A 191 -16.70 20.53 -21.81
CA PRO A 191 -16.34 20.16 -23.18
C PRO A 191 -14.90 20.52 -23.60
N ASP A 192 -14.21 21.41 -22.87
CA ASP A 192 -12.87 21.91 -23.25
C ASP A 192 -11.69 21.09 -22.68
N HIS A 193 -11.97 19.98 -21.99
CA HIS A 193 -10.96 19.20 -21.31
C HIS A 193 -10.51 18.00 -22.14
N SER A 194 -9.45 18.18 -22.95
CA SER A 194 -8.71 17.06 -23.54
C SER A 194 -8.21 16.13 -22.42
N PHE A 195 -8.50 14.83 -22.54
CA PHE A 195 -8.09 13.79 -21.59
C PHE A 195 -6.59 13.87 -21.24
N GLY A 196 -5.74 14.07 -22.24
CA GLY A 196 -4.28 14.22 -22.05
C GLY A 196 -3.90 15.46 -21.25
N LYS A 197 -4.63 16.58 -21.39
CA LYS A 197 -4.41 17.80 -20.60
C LYS A 197 -4.81 17.59 -19.13
N ILE A 198 -5.93 16.90 -18.86
CA ILE A 198 -6.33 16.56 -17.49
C ILE A 198 -5.28 15.64 -16.85
N LEU A 199 -4.89 14.58 -17.56
CA LEU A 199 -3.92 13.61 -17.07
C LEU A 199 -2.58 14.29 -16.75
N ARG A 200 -2.05 15.09 -17.69
CA ARG A 200 -0.82 15.85 -17.46
C ARG A 200 -0.95 16.81 -16.28
N LYS A 201 -2.05 17.55 -16.20
CA LYS A 201 -2.28 18.50 -15.11
C LYS A 201 -2.32 17.80 -13.74
N ASN A 202 -3.00 16.66 -13.63
CA ASN A 202 -3.13 15.92 -12.38
C ASN A 202 -1.83 15.19 -12.00
N LEU A 203 -1.06 14.68 -12.97
CA LEU A 203 0.24 14.05 -12.70
C LEU A 203 1.33 15.05 -12.31
N VAL A 204 1.33 16.25 -12.89
CA VAL A 204 2.35 17.27 -12.61
C VAL A 204 2.07 18.05 -11.32
N ARG A 205 0.81 18.17 -10.92
CA ARG A 205 0.38 18.96 -9.76
C ARG A 205 1.07 18.56 -8.44
N PRO A 206 1.20 17.27 -8.07
CA PRO A 206 1.92 16.88 -6.86
C PRO A 206 3.38 17.34 -6.85
N PHE A 207 4.08 17.26 -7.99
CA PHE A 207 5.48 17.71 -8.10
C PHE A 207 5.62 19.23 -7.99
N ILE A 208 4.70 19.99 -8.61
CA ILE A 208 4.66 21.45 -8.45
C ILE A 208 4.38 21.80 -7.00
N MET A 209 3.39 21.16 -6.36
CA MET A 209 3.04 21.41 -4.96
C MET A 209 4.21 21.11 -4.03
N LEU A 210 4.89 19.98 -4.23
CA LEU A 210 6.08 19.60 -3.47
C LEU A 210 7.24 20.59 -3.70
N GLY A 211 7.41 21.12 -4.92
CA GLY A 211 8.47 22.08 -5.24
C GLY A 211 8.20 23.52 -4.81
N THR A 212 6.94 23.94 -4.72
CA THR A 212 6.57 25.35 -4.53
C THR A 212 5.96 25.68 -3.17
N GLN A 213 5.42 24.70 -2.43
CA GLN A 213 4.72 24.95 -1.17
C GLN A 213 5.55 24.48 0.04
N PRO A 214 6.16 25.39 0.83
CA PRO A 214 7.02 25.01 1.96
C PRO A 214 6.30 24.19 3.04
N ALA A 215 5.02 24.47 3.29
CA ALA A 215 4.22 23.72 4.26
C ALA A 215 4.12 22.22 3.90
N ILE A 216 4.00 21.90 2.60
CA ILE A 216 3.98 20.52 2.12
C ILE A 216 5.36 19.89 2.29
N GLN A 217 6.44 20.62 1.98
CA GLN A 217 7.81 20.13 2.12
C GLN A 217 8.14 19.75 3.56
N VAL A 218 7.82 20.62 4.52
CA VAL A 218 8.07 20.37 5.96
C VAL A 218 7.29 19.15 6.44
N MET A 219 6.00 19.06 6.10
CA MET A 219 5.17 17.92 6.48
C MET A 219 5.63 16.62 5.81
N ALA A 220 6.06 16.69 4.54
CA ALA A 220 6.59 15.54 3.80
C ALA A 220 7.91 15.05 4.40
N LEU A 221 8.84 15.95 4.75
CA LEU A 221 10.10 15.60 5.41
C LEU A 221 9.87 14.96 6.78
N TYR A 222 8.98 15.53 7.58
CA TYR A 222 8.61 14.97 8.88
C TYR A 222 8.00 13.57 8.74
N ARG A 223 7.07 13.39 7.79
CA ARG A 223 6.47 12.08 7.50
C ARG A 223 7.50 11.08 6.98
N ALA A 224 8.41 11.50 6.11
CA ALA A 224 9.47 10.65 5.57
C ALA A 224 10.42 10.17 6.68
N TYR A 225 10.80 11.07 7.60
CA TYR A 225 11.61 10.71 8.76
C TYR A 225 10.90 9.69 9.66
N LEU A 226 9.65 9.95 10.05
CA LEU A 226 8.87 9.03 10.89
C LEU A 226 8.70 7.65 10.23
N TYR A 227 8.37 7.64 8.93
CA TYR A 227 8.15 6.39 8.19
C TYR A 227 9.46 5.61 8.01
N GLY A 228 10.57 6.31 7.75
CA GLY A 228 11.90 5.70 7.68
C GLY A 228 12.31 5.07 9.01
N VAL A 229 12.18 5.79 10.13
CA VAL A 229 12.47 5.25 11.47
C VAL A 229 11.58 4.04 11.77
N MET A 230 10.29 4.09 11.44
CA MET A 230 9.38 2.97 11.64
C MET A 230 9.84 1.71 10.88
N TYR A 231 10.25 1.84 9.61
CA TYR A 231 10.72 0.71 8.83
C TYR A 231 12.08 0.18 9.29
N LEU A 232 12.98 1.07 9.73
CA LEU A 232 14.25 0.66 10.35
C LEU A 232 13.98 -0.21 11.57
N VAL A 233 13.15 0.27 12.50
CA VAL A 233 12.73 -0.51 13.68
C VAL A 233 12.14 -1.83 13.23
N LEU A 234 11.15 -1.83 12.33
CA LEU A 234 10.52 -3.06 11.87
C LEU A 234 11.48 -4.04 11.18
N SER A 235 12.57 -3.56 10.56
CA SER A 235 13.56 -4.41 9.90
C SER A 235 14.61 -4.99 10.85
N THR A 236 15.05 -4.22 11.85
CA THR A 236 16.10 -4.64 12.78
C THR A 236 15.57 -5.29 14.05
N PHE A 237 14.25 -5.22 14.28
CA PHE A 237 13.65 -5.68 15.53
C PHE A 237 13.93 -7.16 15.82
N ALA A 238 13.71 -8.06 14.85
CA ALA A 238 14.02 -9.48 15.00
C ALA A 238 15.53 -9.74 15.17
N LEU A 239 16.37 -9.04 14.39
CA LEU A 239 17.83 -9.22 14.42
C LEU A 239 18.41 -9.01 15.83
N VAL A 240 17.89 -8.05 16.60
CA VAL A 240 18.35 -7.85 17.99
C VAL A 240 18.10 -9.08 18.86
N PHE A 241 16.97 -9.78 18.69
CA PHE A 241 16.66 -10.97 19.48
C PHE A 241 17.40 -12.22 18.99
N GLU A 242 17.74 -12.28 17.70
CA GLU A 242 18.54 -13.37 17.13
C GLU A 242 20.01 -13.21 17.49
N ASP A 243 20.60 -12.05 17.25
CA ASP A 243 22.04 -11.81 17.38
C ASP A 243 22.48 -11.66 18.85
N GLU A 244 21.74 -10.91 19.67
CA GLU A 244 22.16 -10.62 21.05
C GLU A 244 21.60 -11.61 22.08
N TYR A 245 20.42 -12.17 21.81
CA TYR A 245 19.73 -13.07 22.74
C TYR A 245 19.74 -14.54 22.28
N GLU A 246 20.38 -14.84 21.15
CA GLU A 246 20.52 -16.20 20.59
C GLU A 246 19.17 -16.93 20.43
N MET A 247 18.08 -16.18 20.19
CA MET A 247 16.75 -16.76 20.03
C MET A 247 16.58 -17.37 18.63
N SER A 248 15.76 -18.42 18.51
CA SER A 248 15.37 -18.93 17.20
C SER A 248 14.50 -17.93 16.44
N LEU A 249 14.49 -18.02 15.10
CA LEU A 249 13.76 -17.12 14.21
C LEU A 249 12.28 -16.97 14.58
N THR A 250 11.59 -18.07 14.92
CA THR A 250 10.20 -18.04 15.37
C THR A 250 10.02 -17.28 16.68
N ILE A 251 10.87 -17.52 17.68
CA ILE A 251 10.77 -16.87 18.99
C ILE A 251 11.08 -15.37 18.86
N SER A 252 12.11 -15.03 18.10
CA SER A 252 12.45 -13.65 17.73
C SER A 252 11.28 -12.94 17.05
N SER A 253 10.66 -13.58 16.06
CA SER A 253 9.51 -13.05 15.33
C SER A 253 8.27 -12.84 16.21
N LEU A 254 8.08 -13.63 17.28
CA LEU A 254 6.98 -13.45 18.23
C LEU A 254 7.08 -12.12 19.00
N ASN A 255 8.28 -11.57 19.17
CA ASN A 255 8.45 -10.29 19.88
C ASN A 255 7.75 -9.13 19.16
N TYR A 256 7.44 -9.22 17.85
CA TYR A 256 6.66 -8.21 17.12
C TYR A 256 5.25 -8.00 17.69
N LEU A 257 4.74 -8.91 18.53
CA LEU A 257 3.52 -8.70 19.32
C LEU A 257 3.63 -7.48 20.24
N SER A 258 4.81 -7.19 20.77
CA SER A 258 5.04 -6.00 21.62
C SER A 258 4.82 -4.70 20.84
N LEU A 259 5.31 -4.63 19.59
CA LEU A 259 5.06 -3.51 18.68
C LEU A 259 3.57 -3.41 18.32
N GLY A 260 2.92 -4.54 18.06
CA GLY A 260 1.47 -4.59 17.82
C GLY A 260 0.66 -4.04 18.98
N LEU A 261 0.96 -4.46 20.21
CA LEU A 261 0.33 -3.92 21.42
C LEU A 261 0.58 -2.41 21.57
N GLY A 262 1.82 -1.96 21.31
CA GLY A 262 2.17 -0.54 21.31
C GLY A 262 1.34 0.27 20.31
N PHE A 263 1.17 -0.22 19.07
CA PHE A 263 0.34 0.44 18.07
C PHE A 263 -1.13 0.52 18.47
N VAL A 264 -1.69 -0.58 19.01
CA VAL A 264 -3.09 -0.61 19.44
C VAL A 264 -3.32 0.34 20.61
N LEU A 265 -2.48 0.30 21.65
CA LEU A 265 -2.58 1.22 22.79
C LEU A 265 -2.40 2.68 22.35
N GLY A 266 -1.42 2.95 21.49
CA GLY A 266 -1.20 4.28 20.92
C GLY A 266 -2.41 4.80 20.16
N LEU A 267 -3.03 3.98 19.30
CA LEU A 267 -4.26 4.36 18.59
C LEU A 267 -5.43 4.63 19.53
N GLN A 268 -5.64 3.78 20.54
CA GLN A 268 -6.74 3.94 21.50
C GLN A 268 -6.57 5.16 22.40
N ILE A 269 -5.33 5.57 22.70
CA ILE A 269 -5.04 6.77 23.50
C ILE A 269 -5.09 8.02 22.62
N CYS A 270 -4.45 8.00 21.45
CA CYS A 270 -4.34 9.18 20.59
C CYS A 270 -5.63 9.52 19.87
N ALA A 271 -6.44 8.54 19.43
CA ALA A 271 -7.66 8.83 18.67
C ALA A 271 -8.67 9.69 19.46
N PRO A 272 -9.01 9.39 20.73
CA PRO A 272 -9.89 10.23 21.52
C PRO A 272 -9.31 11.60 21.88
N ILE A 273 -7.97 11.71 21.97
CA ILE A 273 -7.30 12.99 22.22
C ILE A 273 -7.38 13.89 20.98
N ASN A 274 -7.26 13.32 19.78
CA ASN A 274 -7.29 14.07 18.53
C ASN A 274 -8.70 14.51 18.11
N ASP A 275 -9.74 13.86 18.65
CA ASP A 275 -11.15 14.22 18.47
C ASP A 275 -11.61 15.34 19.43
N ARG A 276 -10.79 15.73 20.43
CA ARG A 276 -11.07 16.83 21.37
C ARG A 276 -10.45 18.15 20.92
#